data_AF-A0A9R1XFD5-F1
#
_entry.id   AF-A0A9R1XFD5-F1
#
_cell.length_a   1.000
_cell.length_b   1.000
_cell.length_c   1.000
_cell.angle_alpha   90.00
_cell.angle_beta   90.00
_cell.angle_gamma   90.00
#
_symmetry.space_group_name_H-M   'P 1'
#
loop_
_entity.id
_entity.type
_entity.pdbx_description
1 polymer ?
#
loop_
_entity_poly.entity_id
_entity_poly.type
_entity_poly.pdbx_seq_one_letter_code
_entity_poly.pdbx_strand_id
1 'polypeptide(L)'
;MKHRSHSKFHRTIECKSVIVQLKQSGLKPSQIKKAIDAMKTSNEVDVTSKQCVDVLSEQRKHNRGREFYGLIKHLQDKALVDNDQYFVMDLCSDGCPKNIFCADGRSRDDFSKFGDVVFDVTYMTNKFKMPFAPFIRVKHLEQSILFGGVLLENEKEETFVWLVEHFLKCMFSKYPKAIITNQDKAMGNAIKSISKC
;
A
#
# COMPACT_ATOMS: atom_id res chain seq x y z
N MET A 1 -30.96 -19.13 1.80
CA MET A 1 -30.45 -17.74 1.64
C MET A 1 -30.03 -17.19 3.00
N LYS A 2 -28.73 -16.99 3.27
CA LYS A 2 -28.27 -16.30 4.48
C LYS A 2 -28.09 -14.81 4.16
N HIS A 3 -29.02 -13.99 4.62
CA HIS A 3 -28.87 -12.53 4.60
C HIS A 3 -27.67 -12.16 5.47
N ARG A 4 -26.57 -11.70 4.85
CA ARG A 4 -25.49 -11.01 5.56
C ARG A 4 -25.97 -9.60 5.87
N SER A 5 -26.53 -9.42 7.06
CA SER A 5 -26.83 -8.09 7.60
C SER A 5 -25.51 -7.33 7.78
N HIS A 6 -25.36 -6.25 7.03
CA HIS A 6 -24.36 -5.21 7.27
C HIS A 6 -24.76 -4.45 8.55
N SER A 7 -24.60 -5.08 9.70
CA SER A 7 -24.72 -4.41 10.99
C SER A 7 -23.48 -3.53 11.18
N LYS A 8 -23.66 -2.21 11.01
CA LYS A 8 -22.69 -1.21 11.46
C LYS A 8 -22.53 -1.39 12.97
N PHE A 9 -21.36 -1.87 13.35
CA PHE A 9 -20.98 -2.09 14.74
C PHE A 9 -20.82 -0.74 15.47
N HIS A 10 -21.79 -0.39 16.31
CA HIS A 10 -21.68 0.70 17.28
C HIS A 10 -21.28 0.11 18.63
N ARG A 11 -19.99 0.17 18.95
CA ARG A 11 -19.50 0.05 20.33
C ARG A 11 -18.98 1.38 20.83
N THR A 12 -18.93 1.52 22.16
CA THR A 12 -18.43 2.70 22.86
C THR A 12 -17.00 3.03 22.45
N ILE A 13 -16.66 4.32 22.56
CA ILE A 13 -15.31 4.83 22.31
C ILE A 13 -14.29 4.14 23.22
N GLU A 14 -14.68 3.80 24.46
CA GLU A 14 -13.80 3.10 25.41
C GLU A 14 -13.41 1.71 24.91
N CYS A 15 -14.37 0.92 24.41
CA CYS A 15 -14.07 -0.43 23.90
C CYS A 15 -13.10 -0.37 22.71
N LYS A 16 -13.27 0.60 21.80
CA LYS A 16 -12.32 0.83 20.70
C LYS A 16 -10.93 1.22 21.21
N SER A 17 -10.86 2.08 22.23
CA SER A 17 -9.60 2.50 22.86
C SER A 17 -8.84 1.31 23.47
N VAL A 18 -9.54 0.45 24.22
CA VAL A 18 -8.97 -0.77 24.81
C VAL A 18 -8.45 -1.73 23.74
N ILE A 19 -9.17 -1.92 22.62
CA ILE A 19 -8.70 -2.72 21.48
C ILE A 19 -7.35 -2.21 20.97
N VAL A 20 -7.20 -0.88 20.81
CA VAL A 20 -5.97 -0.26 20.32
C VAL A 20 -4.82 -0.42 21.32
N GLN A 21 -5.08 -0.20 22.61
CA GLN A 21 -4.06 -0.37 23.66
C GLN A 21 -3.55 -1.81 23.75
N LEU A 22 -4.45 -2.79 23.80
CA LEU A 22 -4.05 -4.20 23.83
C LEU A 22 -3.25 -4.60 22.58
N LYS A 23 -3.56 -4.00 21.42
CA LYS A 23 -2.76 -4.22 20.21
C LYS A 23 -1.35 -3.61 20.32
N GLN A 24 -1.23 -2.42 20.92
CA GLN A 24 0.07 -1.79 21.18
C GLN A 24 0.92 -2.61 22.15
N SER A 25 0.29 -3.32 23.09
CA SER A 25 0.95 -4.32 23.95
C SER A 25 1.32 -5.64 23.26
N GLY A 26 1.14 -5.75 21.94
CA GLY A 26 1.57 -6.90 21.15
C GLY A 26 0.53 -8.02 20.98
N LEU A 27 -0.69 -7.88 21.53
CA LEU A 27 -1.69 -8.94 21.45
C LEU A 27 -2.23 -9.13 20.02
N LYS A 28 -2.50 -10.39 19.66
CA LYS A 28 -3.19 -10.75 18.43
C LYS A 28 -4.70 -10.49 18.56
N PRO A 29 -5.44 -10.22 17.47
CA PRO A 29 -6.88 -9.99 17.53
C PRO A 29 -7.69 -11.07 18.25
N SER A 30 -7.26 -12.33 18.18
CA SER A 30 -7.87 -13.45 18.90
C SER A 30 -7.68 -13.37 20.42
N GLN A 31 -6.55 -12.85 20.88
CA GLN A 31 -6.27 -12.62 22.31
C GLN A 31 -7.00 -11.38 22.81
N ILE A 32 -7.01 -10.31 22.00
CA ILE A 32 -7.77 -9.07 22.31
C ILE A 32 -9.25 -9.40 22.48
N LYS A 33 -9.82 -10.19 21.57
CA LYS A 33 -11.22 -10.66 21.66
C LYS A 33 -11.49 -11.34 23.00
N LYS A 34 -10.68 -12.33 23.38
CA LYS A 34 -10.80 -13.06 24.66
C LYS A 34 -10.67 -12.13 25.87
N ALA A 35 -9.73 -11.18 25.84
CA ALA A 35 -9.53 -10.25 26.93
C ALA A 35 -10.75 -9.33 27.13
N ILE A 36 -11.32 -8.80 26.05
CA ILE A 36 -12.49 -7.94 26.13
C ILE A 36 -13.72 -8.73 26.57
N ASP A 37 -13.91 -9.93 26.04
CA ASP A 37 -15.04 -10.80 26.44
C ASP A 37 -14.94 -11.21 27.93
N ALA A 38 -13.73 -11.24 28.52
CA ALA A 38 -13.53 -11.52 29.94
C ALA A 38 -13.70 -10.29 30.85
N MET A 39 -13.55 -9.08 30.30
CA MET A 39 -13.67 -7.80 31.04
C MET A 39 -15.09 -7.23 31.04
N LYS A 40 -16.01 -7.82 30.27
CA LYS A 40 -17.37 -7.29 30.10
C LYS A 40 -18.27 -7.58 31.31
N THR A 41 -19.30 -6.76 31.48
CA THR A 41 -20.40 -7.03 32.42
C THR A 41 -21.47 -7.90 31.75
N SER A 42 -22.32 -8.55 32.57
CA SER A 42 -23.23 -9.64 32.16
C SER A 42 -24.20 -9.32 31.02
N ASN A 43 -24.42 -8.03 30.70
CA ASN A 43 -25.40 -7.58 29.71
C ASN A 43 -24.80 -7.17 28.35
N GLU A 44 -23.47 -7.26 28.15
CA GLU A 44 -22.84 -6.89 26.87
C GLU A 44 -22.67 -8.07 25.90
N VAL A 45 -23.00 -7.83 24.62
CA VAL A 45 -22.76 -8.75 23.49
C VAL A 45 -21.25 -9.01 23.34
N ASP A 46 -20.85 -10.20 22.89
CA ASP A 46 -19.44 -10.54 22.65
C ASP A 46 -18.79 -9.72 21.53
N VAL A 47 -17.48 -9.52 21.60
CA VAL A 47 -16.68 -9.01 20.47
C VAL A 47 -16.36 -10.16 19.54
N THR A 48 -16.42 -9.95 18.24
CA THR A 48 -15.89 -10.90 17.26
C THR A 48 -14.45 -10.54 16.88
N SER A 49 -13.64 -11.53 16.53
CA SER A 49 -12.28 -11.27 16.00
C SER A 49 -12.30 -10.32 14.80
N LYS A 50 -13.36 -10.36 13.98
CA LYS A 50 -13.56 -9.44 12.85
C LYS A 50 -13.71 -8.00 13.31
N GLN A 51 -14.50 -7.73 14.34
CA GLN A 51 -14.65 -6.38 14.89
C GLN A 51 -13.33 -5.83 15.43
N CYS A 52 -12.52 -6.65 16.12
CA CYS A 52 -11.16 -6.25 16.53
C CYS A 52 -10.31 -5.89 15.30
N VAL A 53 -10.33 -6.71 14.25
CA VAL A 53 -9.58 -6.45 13.01
C VAL A 53 -10.03 -5.16 12.34
N ASP A 54 -11.34 -4.89 12.28
CA ASP A 54 -11.92 -3.71 11.65
C ASP A 54 -11.51 -2.44 12.41
N VAL A 55 -11.65 -2.41 13.74
CA VAL A 55 -11.19 -1.28 14.58
C VAL A 55 -9.71 -1.01 14.39
N LEU A 56 -8.88 -2.05 14.43
CA LEU A 56 -7.44 -1.90 14.20
C LEU A 56 -7.09 -1.48 12.77
N SER A 57 -7.94 -1.80 11.79
CA SER A 57 -7.79 -1.36 10.40
C SER A 57 -8.06 0.13 10.25
N GLU A 58 -9.15 0.61 10.85
CA GLU A 58 -9.49 2.04 10.84
C GLU A 58 -8.45 2.87 11.59
N GLN A 59 -7.94 2.39 12.73
CA GLN A 59 -6.85 3.06 13.44
C GLN A 59 -5.59 3.18 12.58
N ARG A 60 -5.22 2.10 11.85
CA ARG A 60 -4.08 2.14 10.92
C ARG A 60 -4.28 3.20 9.85
N LYS A 61 -5.49 3.29 9.26
CA LYS A 61 -5.81 4.28 8.23
C LYS A 61 -5.69 5.71 8.74
N HIS A 62 -6.24 5.98 9.93
CA HIS A 62 -6.21 7.30 10.55
C HIS A 62 -4.77 7.78 10.83
N ASN A 63 -3.87 6.86 11.18
CA ASN A 63 -2.47 7.19 11.44
C ASN A 63 -1.64 7.39 10.15
N ARG A 64 -2.14 7.01 8.96
CA ARG A 64 -1.37 7.07 7.71
C ARG A 64 -0.86 8.47 7.39
N GLY A 65 -1.71 9.48 7.45
CA GLY A 65 -1.33 10.85 7.07
C GLY A 65 -0.12 11.37 7.86
N ARG A 66 -0.17 11.25 9.20
CA ARG A 66 0.93 11.66 10.08
C ARG A 66 2.22 10.90 9.81
N GLU A 67 2.09 9.60 9.55
CA GLU A 67 3.23 8.69 9.42
C GLU A 67 3.89 8.78 8.05
N PHE A 68 3.13 9.11 7.00
CA PHE A 68 3.67 9.39 5.67
C PHE A 68 4.21 10.81 5.52
N TYR A 69 3.89 11.74 6.44
CA TYR A 69 4.41 13.11 6.38
C TYR A 69 5.94 13.15 6.19
N GLY A 70 6.69 12.33 6.94
CA GLY A 70 8.14 12.25 6.81
C GLY A 70 8.61 11.75 5.43
N LEU A 71 7.92 10.76 4.87
CA LEU A 71 8.19 10.25 3.52
C LEU A 71 7.88 11.31 2.45
N ILE A 72 6.73 11.98 2.56
CA ILE A 72 6.30 13.02 1.62
C ILE A 72 7.29 14.18 1.63
N LYS A 73 7.65 14.65 2.82
CA LYS A 73 8.65 15.70 2.98
C LYS A 73 9.99 15.28 2.37
N HIS A 74 10.44 14.05 2.60
CA HIS A 74 11.66 13.53 2.00
C HIS A 74 11.61 13.51 0.46
N LEU A 75 10.49 13.12 -0.13
CA LEU A 75 10.31 13.13 -1.59
C LEU A 75 10.29 14.56 -2.15
N GLN A 76 9.65 15.50 -1.44
CA GLN A 76 9.66 16.92 -1.79
C GLN A 76 11.08 17.50 -1.72
N ASP A 77 11.81 17.24 -0.63
CA ASP A 77 13.19 17.69 -0.44
C ASP A 77 14.11 17.14 -1.55
N LYS A 78 13.91 15.87 -1.96
CA LYS A 78 14.64 15.29 -3.10
C LYS A 78 14.32 15.99 -4.42
N ALA A 79 13.07 16.35 -4.67
CA ALA A 79 12.66 17.05 -5.88
C ALA A 79 13.20 18.49 -5.97
N LEU A 80 13.66 19.07 -4.85
CA LEU A 80 14.36 20.36 -4.86
C LEU A 80 15.83 20.26 -5.31
N VAL A 81 16.41 19.06 -5.24
CA VAL A 81 17.83 18.81 -5.56
C VAL A 81 17.99 18.10 -6.91
N ASP A 82 17.08 17.18 -7.22
CA ASP A 82 17.04 16.41 -8.46
C ASP A 82 15.81 16.82 -9.28
N ASN A 83 16.03 17.63 -10.33
CA ASN A 83 14.97 18.13 -11.21
C ASN A 83 14.24 17.01 -11.97
N ASP A 84 14.87 15.84 -12.11
CA ASP A 84 14.29 14.68 -12.77
C ASP A 84 13.65 13.72 -11.76
N GLN A 85 13.69 14.01 -10.45
CA GLN A 85 12.93 13.27 -9.45
C GLN A 85 11.44 13.32 -9.80
N TYR A 86 10.83 12.13 -9.85
CA TYR A 86 9.40 11.99 -10.04
C TYR A 86 8.78 11.36 -8.82
N PHE A 87 7.70 11.96 -8.35
CA PHE A 87 6.80 11.30 -7.41
C PHE A 87 5.37 11.76 -7.64
N VAL A 88 4.43 10.89 -7.32
CA VAL A 88 3.00 11.16 -7.43
C VAL A 88 2.26 10.43 -6.32
N MET A 89 1.18 11.04 -5.85
CA MET A 89 0.36 10.51 -4.77
C MET A 89 -1.11 10.52 -5.18
N ASP A 90 -1.78 9.40 -4.93
CA ASP A 90 -3.23 9.30 -4.93
C ASP A 90 -3.73 9.43 -3.49
N LEU A 91 -4.78 10.20 -3.25
CA LEU A 91 -5.29 10.50 -1.92
C LEU A 91 -6.66 9.83 -1.71
N CYS A 92 -6.90 9.36 -0.49
CA CYS A 92 -8.22 9.00 -0.02
C CYS A 92 -9.10 10.26 0.15
N SER A 93 -10.41 10.06 0.31
CA SER A 93 -11.36 11.16 0.56
C SER A 93 -11.09 11.96 1.84
N ASP A 94 -10.37 11.37 2.80
CA ASP A 94 -9.92 12.00 4.04
C ASP A 94 -8.56 12.72 3.90
N GLY A 95 -8.00 12.80 2.68
CA GLY A 95 -6.73 13.43 2.39
C GLY A 95 -5.49 12.58 2.74
N CYS A 96 -5.65 11.36 3.24
CA CYS A 96 -4.52 10.49 3.52
C CYS A 96 -3.98 9.83 2.24
N PRO A 97 -2.65 9.60 2.12
CA PRO A 97 -2.09 8.89 0.99
C PRO A 97 -2.66 7.46 0.86
N LYS A 98 -3.16 7.18 -0.34
CA LYS A 98 -3.69 5.90 -0.78
C LYS A 98 -2.66 5.12 -1.58
N ASN A 99 -2.06 5.77 -2.58
CA ASN A 99 -0.97 5.24 -3.37
C ASN A 99 0.16 6.28 -3.45
N ILE A 100 1.41 5.83 -3.41
CA ILE A 100 2.59 6.68 -3.55
C ILE A 100 3.53 6.00 -4.53
N PHE A 101 3.91 6.69 -5.59
CA PHE A 101 4.90 6.22 -6.56
C PHE A 101 6.07 7.20 -6.58
N CYS A 102 7.30 6.71 -6.62
CA CYS A 102 8.48 7.54 -6.84
C CYS A 102 9.57 6.82 -7.64
N ALA A 103 10.33 7.62 -8.39
CA ALA A 103 11.57 7.23 -9.05
C ALA A 103 12.51 8.43 -9.07
N ASP A 104 13.79 8.22 -8.79
CA ASP A 104 14.78 9.30 -8.89
C ASP A 104 15.18 9.57 -10.36
N GLY A 105 15.80 10.73 -10.60
CA GLY A 105 16.18 11.17 -11.94
C GLY A 105 17.16 10.22 -12.61
N ARG A 106 18.15 9.73 -11.86
CA ARG A 106 19.11 8.72 -12.35
C ARG A 106 18.42 7.46 -12.85
N SER A 107 17.39 7.02 -12.15
CA SER A 107 16.60 5.83 -12.49
C SER A 107 15.81 6.04 -13.78
N ARG A 108 15.23 7.22 -13.98
CA ARG A 108 14.53 7.60 -15.21
C ARG A 108 15.49 7.70 -16.40
N ASP A 109 16.66 8.29 -16.19
CA ASP A 109 17.72 8.37 -17.20
C ASP A 109 18.22 7.00 -17.63
N ASP A 110 18.47 6.12 -16.65
CA ASP A 110 18.88 4.76 -16.91
C ASP A 110 17.79 3.97 -17.65
N PHE A 111 16.51 4.15 -17.29
CA PHE A 111 15.40 3.57 -18.03
C PHE A 111 15.44 3.98 -19.50
N SER A 112 15.68 5.27 -19.77
CA SER A 112 15.70 5.81 -21.13
C SER A 112 16.77 5.16 -22.04
N LYS A 113 17.87 4.68 -21.45
CA LYS A 113 19.02 4.08 -22.15
C LYS A 113 18.84 2.58 -22.38
N PHE A 114 18.37 1.86 -21.36
CA PHE A 114 18.36 0.40 -21.38
C PHE A 114 16.98 -0.18 -21.68
N GLY A 115 15.91 0.46 -21.22
CA GLY A 115 14.52 0.05 -21.46
C GLY A 115 14.09 -1.26 -20.78
N ASP A 116 15.00 -1.96 -20.08
CA ASP A 116 14.69 -3.19 -19.36
C ASP A 116 14.35 -2.86 -17.89
N VAL A 117 13.14 -3.21 -17.43
CA VAL A 117 12.75 -3.10 -16.02
C VAL A 117 12.10 -4.39 -15.55
N VAL A 118 12.55 -4.89 -14.41
CA VAL A 118 11.95 -6.02 -13.72
C VAL A 118 11.03 -5.44 -12.64
N PHE A 119 9.72 -5.61 -12.79
CA PHE A 119 8.80 -5.37 -11.68
C PHE A 119 8.89 -6.55 -10.72
N ASP A 120 9.90 -6.58 -9.86
CA ASP A 120 9.87 -7.54 -8.75
C ASP A 120 8.82 -7.09 -7.73
N VAL A 121 7.55 -7.38 -8.03
CA VAL A 121 6.41 -7.22 -7.13
C VAL A 121 6.42 -8.37 -6.11
N THR A 122 7.51 -8.52 -5.36
CA THR A 122 7.45 -9.20 -4.07
C THR A 122 6.81 -8.22 -3.08
N TYR A 123 5.49 -8.29 -2.97
CA TYR A 123 4.73 -7.42 -2.07
C TYR A 123 5.16 -7.64 -0.62
N MET A 124 5.96 -6.72 -0.11
CA MET A 124 6.18 -6.61 1.32
C MET A 124 5.01 -5.81 1.90
N THR A 125 4.36 -6.34 2.94
CA THR A 125 3.33 -5.58 3.66
C THR A 125 3.98 -4.72 4.73
N ASN A 126 3.82 -3.40 4.62
CA ASN A 126 4.32 -2.48 5.63
C ASN A 126 3.43 -2.50 6.92
N LYS A 127 3.76 -1.67 7.91
CA LYS A 127 2.97 -1.57 9.17
C LYS A 127 1.49 -1.22 8.97
N PHE A 128 1.15 -0.62 7.82
CA PHE A 128 -0.21 -0.28 7.41
C PHE A 128 -0.91 -1.38 6.62
N LYS A 129 -0.24 -2.50 6.34
CA LYS A 129 -0.66 -3.57 5.42
C LYS A 129 -0.85 -3.09 3.98
N MET A 130 -0.13 -2.04 3.61
CA MET A 130 -0.08 -1.56 2.24
C MET A 130 0.96 -2.38 1.47
N PRO A 131 0.63 -2.93 0.29
CA PRO A 131 1.61 -3.56 -0.58
C PRO A 131 2.69 -2.55 -0.98
N PHE A 132 3.94 -2.90 -0.72
CA PHE A 132 5.11 -2.18 -1.23
C PHE A 132 5.78 -3.01 -2.31
N ALA A 133 6.14 -2.36 -3.43
CA ALA A 133 6.86 -2.99 -4.52
C ALA A 133 8.05 -2.11 -4.96
N PRO A 134 9.29 -2.58 -4.83
CA PRO A 134 10.44 -1.91 -5.42
C PRO A 134 10.46 -2.09 -6.95
N PHE A 135 10.93 -1.08 -7.67
CA PHE A 135 11.27 -1.23 -9.10
C PHE A 135 12.74 -1.56 -9.21
N ILE A 136 13.07 -2.69 -9.83
CA ILE A 136 14.45 -3.17 -9.90
C ILE A 136 14.82 -3.39 -11.37
N ARG A 137 16.04 -3.02 -11.77
CA ARG A 137 16.62 -3.53 -13.02
C ARG A 137 17.61 -4.62 -12.69
N VAL A 138 17.53 -5.73 -13.40
CA VAL A 138 18.55 -6.76 -13.38
C VAL A 138 19.53 -6.47 -14.51
N LYS A 139 20.77 -6.12 -14.17
CA LYS A 139 21.85 -5.98 -15.14
C LYS A 139 22.39 -7.37 -15.50
N HIS A 140 22.90 -7.54 -16.72
CA HIS A 140 23.48 -8.79 -17.26
C HIS A 140 24.60 -9.47 -16.43
N LEU A 141 25.06 -8.87 -15.33
CA LEU A 141 26.09 -9.40 -14.41
C LEU A 141 25.54 -9.51 -12.97
N GLU A 142 24.29 -9.96 -12.81
CA GLU A 142 23.64 -10.26 -11.51
C GLU A 142 23.46 -9.07 -10.55
N GLN A 143 23.74 -7.85 -10.99
CA GLN A 143 23.52 -6.65 -10.19
C GLN A 143 22.08 -6.15 -10.36
N SER A 144 21.31 -6.21 -9.27
CA SER A 144 20.04 -5.51 -9.13
C SER A 144 20.28 -4.06 -8.73
N ILE A 145 19.67 -3.12 -9.46
CA ILE A 145 19.68 -1.70 -9.08
C ILE A 145 18.24 -1.31 -8.76
N LEU A 146 18.02 -0.65 -7.63
CA LEU A 146 16.71 -0.11 -7.22
C LEU A 146 16.46 1.22 -7.94
N PHE A 147 15.36 1.30 -8.69
CA PHE A 147 14.95 2.46 -9.51
C PHE A 147 13.99 3.40 -8.80
N GLY A 148 13.42 2.94 -7.70
CA GLY A 148 12.32 3.59 -7.04
C GLY A 148 11.39 2.56 -6.43
N GLY A 149 10.19 2.99 -6.10
CA GLY A 149 9.21 2.08 -5.55
C GLY A 149 7.81 2.65 -5.56
N VAL A 150 6.89 1.75 -5.27
CA VAL A 150 5.48 2.09 -5.11
C VAL A 150 4.96 1.52 -3.81
N LEU A 151 4.14 2.32 -3.15
CA LEU A 151 3.28 1.90 -2.07
C LEU A 151 1.83 1.99 -2.53
N LEU A 152 1.10 0.89 -2.42
CA LEU A 152 -0.27 0.77 -2.93
C LEU A 152 -1.25 0.57 -1.78
N GLU A 153 -2.50 0.94 -2.00
CA GLU A 153 -3.56 0.67 -1.02
C GLU A 153 -3.88 -0.83 -0.92
N ASN A 154 -3.90 -1.51 -2.06
CA ASN A 154 -4.33 -2.90 -2.20
C ASN A 154 -3.85 -3.51 -3.53
N GLU A 155 -4.00 -4.83 -3.66
CA GLU A 155 -3.64 -5.60 -4.87
C GLU A 155 -4.86 -5.80 -5.77
N LYS A 156 -5.52 -4.70 -6.14
CA LYS A 156 -6.65 -4.73 -7.09
C LYS A 156 -6.26 -4.17 -8.44
N GLU A 157 -7.01 -4.56 -9.46
CA GLU A 157 -6.80 -4.15 -10.84
C GLU A 157 -6.82 -2.63 -11.01
N GLU A 158 -7.80 -1.94 -10.39
CA GLU A 158 -7.88 -0.47 -10.39
C GLU A 158 -6.62 0.22 -9.84
N THR A 159 -6.02 -0.36 -8.80
CA THR A 159 -4.80 0.13 -8.17
C THR A 159 -3.58 -0.12 -9.04
N PHE A 160 -3.55 -1.26 -9.74
CA PHE A 160 -2.48 -1.58 -10.70
C PHE A 160 -2.58 -0.80 -12.00
N VAL A 161 -3.78 -0.48 -12.47
CA VAL A 161 -3.97 0.45 -13.61
C VAL A 161 -3.36 1.80 -13.26
N TRP A 162 -3.68 2.35 -12.09
CA TRP A 162 -3.06 3.59 -11.60
C TRP A 162 -1.53 3.49 -11.56
N LEU A 163 -0.97 2.38 -11.07
CA LEU A 163 0.47 2.15 -11.05
C LEU A 163 1.07 2.19 -12.46
N VAL A 164 0.55 1.38 -13.38
CA VAL A 164 1.13 1.24 -14.72
C VAL A 164 1.02 2.56 -15.50
N GLU A 165 -0.07 3.31 -15.36
CA GLU A 165 -0.20 4.65 -15.95
C GLU A 165 0.87 5.62 -15.44
N HIS A 166 1.09 5.65 -14.12
CA HIS A 166 2.07 6.56 -13.53
C HIS A 166 3.51 6.12 -13.77
N PHE A 167 3.74 4.81 -13.88
CA PHE A 167 5.02 4.28 -14.35
C PHE A 167 5.32 4.78 -15.77
N LEU A 168 4.37 4.67 -16.71
CA LEU A 168 4.58 5.16 -18.08
C LEU A 168 4.80 6.67 -18.13
N LYS A 169 4.00 7.46 -17.40
CA LYS A 169 4.22 8.91 -17.29
C LYS A 169 5.60 9.24 -16.73
N CYS A 170 6.04 8.51 -15.71
CA CYS A 170 7.37 8.64 -15.15
C CYS A 170 8.47 8.30 -16.18
N MET A 171 8.23 7.30 -17.02
CA MET A 171 9.20 6.81 -17.99
C MET A 171 9.00 7.42 -19.39
N PHE A 172 8.57 8.68 -19.46
CA PHE A 172 8.42 9.43 -20.72
C PHE A 172 7.51 8.74 -21.75
N SER A 173 6.46 8.07 -21.27
CA SER A 173 5.51 7.27 -22.06
C SER A 173 6.16 6.12 -22.84
N LYS A 174 7.36 5.67 -22.44
CA LYS A 174 8.04 4.52 -23.03
C LYS A 174 7.66 3.24 -22.28
N TYR A 175 7.29 2.22 -23.04
CA TYR A 175 7.01 0.89 -22.50
C TYR A 175 8.31 0.16 -22.16
N PRO A 176 8.33 -0.61 -21.06
CA PRO A 176 9.47 -1.47 -20.75
C PRO A 176 9.54 -2.62 -21.76
N LYS A 177 10.75 -3.05 -22.09
CA LYS A 177 11.00 -4.17 -23.03
C LYS A 177 10.56 -5.52 -22.46
N ALA A 178 10.63 -5.68 -21.15
CA ALA A 178 10.17 -6.84 -20.42
C ALA A 178 9.53 -6.38 -19.10
N ILE A 179 8.54 -7.13 -18.64
CA ILE A 179 7.96 -6.99 -17.30
C ILE A 179 7.94 -8.39 -16.70
N ILE A 180 8.70 -8.59 -15.64
CA ILE A 180 8.58 -9.77 -14.78
C ILE A 180 7.61 -9.38 -13.68
N THR A 181 6.67 -10.25 -13.32
CA THR A 181 5.76 -10.05 -12.18
C THR A 181 5.59 -11.36 -11.43
N ASN A 182 5.01 -11.33 -10.23
CA ASN A 182 4.63 -12.52 -9.46
C ASN A 182 3.40 -13.26 -10.04
N GLN A 183 3.05 -13.03 -11.32
CA GLN A 183 1.89 -13.61 -12.03
C GLN A 183 0.53 -13.28 -11.39
N ASP A 184 0.43 -12.16 -10.67
CA ASP A 184 -0.85 -11.68 -10.17
C ASP A 184 -1.84 -11.38 -11.32
N LYS A 185 -3.05 -11.91 -11.22
CA LYS A 185 -4.08 -11.78 -12.26
C LYS A 185 -4.53 -10.34 -12.46
N ALA A 186 -4.69 -9.58 -11.37
CA ALA A 186 -5.12 -8.20 -11.44
C ALA A 186 -4.03 -7.32 -12.08
N MET A 187 -2.76 -7.56 -11.77
CA MET A 187 -1.62 -6.90 -12.42
C MET A 187 -1.59 -7.24 -13.92
N GLY A 188 -1.76 -8.51 -14.28
CA GLY A 188 -1.81 -8.94 -15.67
C GLY A 188 -2.94 -8.27 -16.46
N ASN A 189 -4.11 -8.10 -15.86
CA ASN A 189 -5.22 -7.38 -16.48
C ASN A 189 -4.92 -5.88 -16.64
N ALA A 190 -4.35 -5.24 -15.63
CA ALA A 190 -3.98 -3.83 -15.68
C ALA A 190 -2.93 -3.53 -16.75
N ILE A 191 -1.92 -4.39 -16.89
CA ILE A 191 -0.93 -4.26 -17.96
C ILE A 191 -1.63 -4.39 -19.32
N LYS A 192 -2.51 -5.38 -19.52
CA LYS A 192 -3.24 -5.56 -20.77
C LYS A 192 -4.17 -4.41 -21.12
N SER A 193 -4.80 -3.76 -20.14
CA SER A 193 -5.73 -2.66 -20.41
C SER A 193 -5.01 -1.38 -20.86
N ILE A 194 -3.78 -1.17 -20.41
CA ILE A 194 -2.97 0.01 -20.76
C ILE A 194 -2.08 -0.24 -21.98
N SER A 195 -1.56 -1.46 -22.12
CA SER A 195 -0.80 -1.89 -23.29
C SER A 195 -1.74 -1.97 -24.47
N LYS A 196 -1.82 -0.90 -25.28
CA LYS A 196 -2.51 -0.96 -26.57
C LYS A 196 -1.83 -2.04 -27.41
N CYS A 197 -2.56 -3.13 -27.69
CA CYS A 197 -2.26 -3.97 -28.84
C CYS A 197 -2.38 -3.15 -30.13
#